data_AF-A0A2W4SRU7-F1
#
_entry.id   AF-A0A2W4SRU7-F1
#
_cell.length_a   1.000
_cell.length_b   1.000
_cell.length_c   1.000
_cell.angle_alpha   90.00
_cell.angle_beta   90.00
_cell.angle_gamma   90.00
#
_symmetry.space_group_name_H-M   'P 1'
#
loop_
_entity.id
_entity.type
_entity.pdbx_description
1 polymer ?
#
loop_
_entity_poly.entity_id
_entity_poly.type
_entity_poly.pdbx_seq_one_letter_code
_entity_poly.pdbx_strand_id
1 'polypeptide(L)'
;MNCQFAKNAIVWLNGLKTDALRQKSLGYVLFFAVVATLLFGFAVFLFDPNVHSFTDGVWFAWVTMTHVGYGDVVPTSLLGRTLACVLILFGLAVLAFLTASFSTLLMGRDMNGMARDESQILAELMRLHERLDRLESDHLPNKSSDETWPPQMN
;
A
#
# COMPACT_ATOMS: atom_id res chain seq x y z
N MET A 1 -22.60 -27.81 -15.83
CA MET A 1 -21.23 -27.39 -16.22
C MET A 1 -21.36 -26.22 -17.19
N ASN A 2 -20.87 -24.99 -17.03
CA ASN A 2 -19.90 -24.37 -16.13
C ASN A 2 -20.10 -22.83 -16.17
N CYS A 3 -21.14 -22.29 -15.52
CA CYS A 3 -21.30 -20.82 -15.43
C CYS A 3 -20.39 -20.18 -14.35
N GLN A 4 -19.86 -21.01 -13.45
CA GLN A 4 -18.93 -20.63 -12.39
C GLN A 4 -17.50 -20.39 -12.94
N PHE A 5 -17.13 -21.10 -14.01
CA PHE A 5 -15.81 -20.97 -14.65
C PHE A 5 -15.65 -19.62 -15.36
N ALA A 6 -16.71 -19.11 -16.00
CA ALA A 6 -16.69 -17.81 -16.66
C ALA A 6 -16.57 -16.64 -15.65
N LYS A 7 -17.28 -16.73 -14.51
CA LYS A 7 -17.17 -15.74 -13.44
C LYS A 7 -15.79 -15.76 -12.80
N ASN A 8 -15.24 -16.95 -12.54
CA ASN A 8 -13.90 -17.09 -11.99
C ASN A 8 -12.82 -16.60 -12.97
N ALA A 9 -12.99 -16.84 -14.28
CA ALA A 9 -12.07 -16.37 -15.31
C ALA A 9 -12.08 -14.83 -15.48
N ILE A 10 -13.23 -14.17 -15.32
CA ILE A 10 -13.34 -12.70 -15.35
C ILE A 10 -12.70 -12.08 -14.10
N VAL A 11 -12.89 -12.69 -12.93
CA VAL A 11 -12.21 -12.28 -11.70
C VAL A 11 -10.70 -12.50 -11.81
N TRP A 12 -10.26 -13.62 -12.39
CA TRP A 12 -8.86 -13.89 -12.70
C TRP A 12 -8.28 -12.89 -13.71
N LEU A 13 -9.01 -12.52 -14.76
CA LEU A 13 -8.58 -11.53 -15.77
C LEU A 13 -8.49 -10.11 -15.21
N ASN A 14 -9.40 -9.73 -14.31
CA ASN A 14 -9.33 -8.45 -13.62
C ASN A 14 -8.20 -8.43 -12.58
N GLY A 15 -7.95 -9.55 -11.88
CA GLY A 15 -6.81 -9.74 -10.97
C GLY A 15 -5.45 -9.72 -11.68
N LEU A 16 -5.36 -10.40 -12.83
CA LEU A 16 -4.13 -10.43 -13.66
C LEU A 16 -3.81 -9.04 -14.23
N LYS A 17 -4.84 -8.23 -14.54
CA LYS A 17 -4.64 -6.83 -14.93
C LYS A 17 -4.15 -5.98 -13.77
N THR A 18 -4.68 -6.12 -12.56
CA THR A 18 -4.20 -5.34 -11.41
C THR A 18 -2.73 -5.63 -11.05
N ASP A 19 -2.28 -6.87 -11.22
CA ASP A 19 -0.89 -7.24 -10.92
C ASP A 19 0.09 -6.86 -12.04
N ALA A 20 -0.32 -6.96 -13.30
CA ALA A 20 0.49 -6.55 -14.45
C ALA A 20 0.52 -5.02 -14.68
N LEU A 21 -0.52 -4.30 -14.27
CA LEU A 21 -0.55 -2.83 -14.29
C LEU A 21 0.39 -2.23 -13.24
N ARG A 22 0.60 -2.91 -12.12
CA ARG A 22 1.41 -2.43 -10.99
C ARG A 22 2.91 -2.34 -11.29
N GLN A 23 3.43 -3.15 -12.23
CA GLN A 23 4.82 -3.06 -12.66
C GLN A 23 5.04 -2.00 -13.75
N LYS A 24 4.02 -1.72 -14.59
CA LYS A 24 4.07 -0.65 -15.60
C LYS A 24 3.73 0.73 -15.03
N SER A 25 2.96 0.81 -13.95
CA SER A 25 2.54 2.08 -13.33
C SER A 25 3.71 2.87 -12.74
N LEU A 26 4.77 2.21 -12.24
CA LEU A 26 5.94 2.90 -11.70
C LEU A 26 6.63 3.76 -12.78
N GLY A 27 6.82 3.20 -13.98
CA GLY A 27 7.40 3.92 -15.11
C GLY A 27 6.52 5.10 -15.56
N TYR A 28 5.20 4.92 -15.57
CA TYR A 28 4.27 6.02 -15.87
C TYR A 28 4.30 7.12 -14.83
N VAL A 29 4.34 6.79 -13.53
CA VAL A 29 4.39 7.82 -12.47
C VAL A 29 5.70 8.60 -12.53
N LEU A 30 6.84 7.94 -12.75
CA LEU A 30 8.11 8.62 -12.96
C LEU A 30 8.11 9.50 -14.22
N PHE A 31 7.53 9.01 -15.32
CA PHE A 31 7.38 9.80 -16.55
C PHE A 31 6.51 11.04 -16.32
N PHE A 32 5.34 10.87 -15.71
CA PHE A 32 4.45 11.98 -15.35
C PHE A 32 5.12 12.95 -14.36
N ALA A 33 5.91 12.44 -13.42
CA ALA A 33 6.67 13.27 -12.48
C ALA A 33 7.68 14.16 -13.23
N VAL A 34 8.46 13.60 -14.16
CA VAL A 34 9.41 14.37 -14.98
C VAL A 34 8.69 15.40 -15.85
N VAL A 35 7.60 15.01 -16.52
CA VAL A 35 6.81 15.93 -17.35
C VAL A 35 6.23 17.06 -16.49
N ALA A 36 5.67 16.75 -15.33
CA ALA A 36 5.17 17.75 -14.40
C ALA A 36 6.28 18.72 -13.96
N THR A 37 7.45 18.21 -13.57
CA THR A 37 8.61 19.05 -13.21
C THR A 37 8.98 20.02 -14.34
N LEU A 38 9.03 19.55 -15.58
CA LEU A 38 9.33 20.41 -16.74
C LEU A 38 8.23 21.47 -16.97
N LEU A 39 6.96 21.08 -16.85
CA LEU A 39 5.83 22.01 -17.01
C LEU A 39 5.81 23.07 -15.91
N PHE A 40 6.02 22.69 -14.64
CA PHE A 40 6.10 23.62 -13.53
C PHE A 40 7.32 24.53 -13.64
N GLY A 41 8.48 24.00 -14.03
CA GLY A 41 9.68 24.80 -14.27
C GLY A 41 9.51 25.83 -15.39
N PHE A 42 8.85 25.43 -16.49
CA PHE A 42 8.48 26.33 -17.57
C PHE A 42 7.49 27.41 -17.12
N ALA A 43 6.47 27.03 -16.35
CA ALA A 43 5.47 27.97 -15.84
C ALA A 43 6.12 29.01 -14.90
N VAL A 44 6.98 28.58 -13.98
CA VAL A 44 7.68 29.49 -13.06
C VAL A 44 8.60 30.44 -13.83
N PHE A 45 9.30 29.97 -14.86
CA PHE A 45 10.08 30.83 -15.75
C PHE A 45 9.24 31.91 -16.45
N LEU A 46 8.00 31.59 -16.87
CA LEU A 46 7.11 32.57 -17.52
C LEU A 46 6.50 33.58 -16.54
N PHE A 47 6.17 33.15 -15.33
CA PHE A 47 5.43 33.99 -14.38
C PHE A 47 6.31 34.71 -13.36
N ASP A 48 7.56 34.30 -13.18
CA ASP A 48 8.47 34.87 -12.18
C ASP A 48 9.66 35.61 -12.81
N PRO A 49 9.79 36.93 -12.58
CA PRO A 49 10.89 37.71 -13.12
C PRO A 49 12.24 37.41 -12.45
N ASN A 50 12.25 36.72 -11.30
CA ASN A 50 13.48 36.31 -10.62
C ASN A 50 14.17 35.13 -11.32
N VAL A 51 13.44 34.37 -12.15
CA VAL A 51 13.98 33.23 -12.88
C VAL A 51 14.45 33.69 -14.26
N HIS A 52 15.76 33.85 -14.40
CA HIS A 52 16.37 34.49 -15.58
C HIS A 52 16.45 33.59 -16.81
N SER A 53 16.41 32.27 -16.65
CA SER A 53 16.50 31.31 -17.75
C SER A 53 15.55 30.12 -17.58
N PHE A 54 15.19 29.48 -18.71
CA PHE A 54 14.40 28.26 -18.68
C PHE A 54 15.09 27.14 -17.88
N THR A 55 16.41 27.05 -18.00
CA THR A 55 17.24 26.09 -17.26
C THR A 55 17.15 26.30 -15.75
N ASP A 56 17.12 27.55 -15.29
CA ASP A 56 16.97 27.86 -13.87
C ASP A 56 15.57 27.49 -13.36
N GLY A 57 14.54 27.68 -14.18
CA GLY A 57 13.16 27.26 -13.85
C GLY A 57 13.04 25.75 -13.73
N VAL A 58 13.63 24.98 -14.65
CA VAL A 58 13.67 23.51 -14.58
C VAL A 58 14.49 23.03 -13.40
N TRP A 59 15.65 23.65 -13.12
CA TRP A 59 16.49 23.35 -11.97
C TRP A 59 15.72 23.57 -10.65
N PHE A 60 15.09 24.73 -10.50
CA PHE A 60 14.22 25.04 -9.37
C PHE A 60 13.14 23.97 -9.19
N ALA A 61 12.43 23.63 -10.28
CA ALA A 61 11.36 22.64 -10.21
C ALA A 61 11.89 21.26 -9.81
N TRP A 62 13.06 20.85 -10.31
CA TRP A 62 13.67 19.56 -9.99
C TRP A 62 14.07 19.46 -8.50
N VAL A 63 14.77 20.47 -8.01
CA VAL A 63 15.22 20.58 -6.61
C VAL A 63 14.03 20.68 -5.65
N THR A 64 12.96 21.36 -6.05
CA THR A 64 11.72 21.48 -5.26
C THR A 64 10.92 20.18 -5.25
N MET A 65 10.74 19.54 -6.42
CA MET A 65 10.04 18.25 -6.56
C MET A 65 10.68 17.15 -5.69
N THR A 66 12.01 17.15 -5.63
CA THR A 66 12.80 16.21 -4.81
C THR A 66 12.91 16.61 -3.34
N HIS A 67 12.32 17.76 -2.94
CA HIS A 67 12.38 18.33 -1.59
C HIS A 67 13.79 18.66 -1.09
N VAL A 68 14.77 18.80 -1.99
CA VAL A 68 16.14 19.18 -1.62
C VAL A 68 16.19 20.66 -1.24
N GLY A 69 15.58 21.52 -2.04
CA GLY A 69 15.37 22.94 -1.72
C GLY A 69 16.64 23.74 -1.42
N TYR A 70 17.63 23.75 -2.32
CA TYR A 70 18.88 24.51 -2.12
C TYR A 70 18.67 26.01 -1.86
N GLY A 71 17.61 26.59 -2.42
CA GLY A 71 17.26 28.01 -2.22
C GLY A 71 18.11 28.99 -3.02
N ASP A 72 18.86 28.51 -4.01
CA ASP A 72 19.66 29.28 -4.95
C ASP A 72 18.80 30.01 -5.99
N VAL A 73 17.75 29.35 -6.48
CA VAL A 73 16.72 29.93 -7.35
C VAL A 73 15.39 29.78 -6.64
N VAL A 74 14.66 30.88 -6.42
CA VAL A 74 13.34 30.84 -5.76
C VAL A 74 12.36 31.84 -6.39
N PRO A 75 11.11 31.43 -6.68
CA PRO A 75 10.11 32.35 -7.18
C PRO A 75 9.73 33.39 -6.12
N THR A 76 9.73 34.66 -6.54
CA THR A 76 9.40 35.80 -5.69
C THR A 76 7.97 36.30 -5.91
N SER A 77 7.41 36.05 -7.09
CA SER A 77 6.07 36.42 -7.48
C SER A 77 5.01 35.62 -6.72
N LEU A 78 3.82 36.21 -6.54
CA LEU A 78 2.70 35.52 -5.91
C LEU A 78 2.33 34.24 -6.68
N LEU A 79 2.26 34.32 -8.01
CA LEU A 79 1.93 33.18 -8.86
C LEU A 79 3.02 32.09 -8.81
N GLY A 80 4.29 32.46 -8.91
CA GLY A 80 5.42 31.53 -8.80
C GLY A 80 5.44 30.78 -7.47
N ARG A 81 5.12 31.46 -6.36
CA ARG A 81 4.98 30.83 -5.03
C ARG A 81 3.81 29.85 -4.97
N THR A 82 2.66 30.20 -5.54
CA THR A 82 1.52 29.26 -5.58
C THR A 82 1.84 28.01 -6.40
N LEU A 83 2.53 28.15 -7.53
CA LEU A 83 3.00 27.02 -8.34
C LEU A 83 4.01 26.16 -7.57
N ALA A 84 4.93 26.79 -6.84
CA ALA A 84 5.87 26.08 -5.99
C ALA A 84 5.16 25.25 -4.90
N CYS A 85 4.15 25.82 -4.23
CA CYS A 85 3.35 25.10 -3.23
C CYS A 85 2.67 23.86 -3.82
N VAL A 86 2.07 23.98 -5.01
CA VAL A 86 1.44 22.85 -5.70
C VAL A 86 2.48 21.78 -6.07
N LEU A 87 3.65 22.20 -6.55
CA LEU A 87 4.75 21.30 -6.92
C LEU A 87 5.26 20.50 -5.71
N ILE A 88 5.38 21.13 -4.54
CA ILE A 88 5.78 20.45 -3.29
C ILE A 88 4.77 19.35 -2.93
N LEU A 89 3.47 19.67 -2.90
CA LEU A 89 2.42 18.68 -2.61
C LEU A 89 2.42 17.52 -3.62
N PHE A 90 2.63 17.84 -4.90
CA PHE A 90 2.74 16.83 -5.96
C PHE A 90 3.97 15.92 -5.77
N GLY A 91 5.13 16.49 -5.46
CA GLY A 91 6.33 15.71 -5.14
C GLY A 91 6.13 14.75 -3.98
N LEU A 92 5.41 15.19 -2.92
CA LEU A 92 5.09 14.34 -1.77
C LEU A 92 4.18 13.17 -2.17
N ALA A 93 3.19 13.41 -3.02
CA ALA A 93 2.32 12.36 -3.55
C ALA A 93 3.11 11.33 -4.37
N VAL A 94 4.05 11.78 -5.21
CA VAL A 94 4.95 10.89 -5.96
C VAL A 94 5.82 10.06 -5.03
N LEU A 95 6.43 10.67 -4.00
CA LEU A 95 7.26 9.96 -3.03
C LEU A 95 6.46 8.91 -2.23
N ALA A 96 5.23 9.22 -1.84
CA ALA A 96 4.32 8.26 -1.20
C ALA A 96 3.99 7.09 -2.13
N PHE A 97 3.71 7.36 -3.41
CA PHE A 97 3.47 6.31 -4.40
C PHE A 97 4.69 5.43 -4.65
N LEU A 98 5.89 6.02 -4.70
CA LEU A 98 7.15 5.28 -4.82
C LEU A 98 7.37 4.35 -3.63
N THR A 99 7.13 4.85 -2.41
CA THR A 99 7.22 4.04 -1.18
C THR A 99 6.21 2.90 -1.18
N ALA A 100 4.96 3.18 -1.55
CA ALA A 100 3.93 2.15 -1.68
C ALA A 100 4.34 1.10 -2.72
N SER A 101 4.80 1.53 -3.89
CA SER A 101 5.29 0.64 -4.95
C SER A 101 6.42 -0.25 -4.45
N PHE A 102 7.39 0.30 -3.72
CA PHE A 102 8.52 -0.43 -3.15
C PHE A 102 8.09 -1.43 -2.07
N SER A 103 7.26 -1.01 -1.11
CA SER A 103 6.68 -1.88 -0.08
C SER A 103 5.99 -3.09 -0.70
N THR A 104 5.26 -2.83 -1.77
CA THR A 104 4.49 -3.83 -2.49
C THR A 104 5.40 -4.83 -3.22
N LEU A 105 6.57 -4.41 -3.73
CA LEU A 105 7.59 -5.30 -4.30
C LEU A 105 8.24 -6.21 -3.24
N LEU A 106 8.39 -5.72 -2.01
CA LEU A 106 8.86 -6.52 -0.88
C LEU A 106 7.77 -7.50 -0.42
N MET A 107 6.54 -7.01 -0.19
CA MET A 107 5.39 -7.82 0.23
C MET A 107 4.99 -8.91 -0.77
N GLY A 108 5.22 -8.69 -2.07
CA GLY A 108 5.03 -9.73 -3.09
C GLY A 108 5.85 -11.00 -2.83
N ARG A 109 6.86 -10.95 -1.95
CA ARG A 109 7.61 -12.12 -1.48
C ARG A 109 7.05 -12.73 -0.18
N ASP A 110 6.33 -11.96 0.64
CA ASP A 110 5.91 -12.35 1.99
C ASP A 110 4.46 -12.86 2.09
N MET A 111 3.56 -12.49 1.17
CA MET A 111 2.14 -12.91 1.23
C MET A 111 1.96 -14.44 1.17
N ASN A 112 2.84 -15.15 0.47
CA ASN A 112 2.83 -16.62 0.43
C ASN A 112 3.26 -17.26 1.76
N GLY A 113 3.97 -16.52 2.62
CA GLY A 113 4.39 -16.96 3.95
C GLY A 113 3.26 -16.85 4.97
N MET A 114 2.58 -15.70 5.03
CA MET A 114 1.55 -15.44 6.06
C MET A 114 0.32 -16.36 5.95
N ALA A 115 -0.18 -16.58 4.73
CA ALA A 115 -1.33 -17.49 4.53
C ALA A 115 -0.99 -18.95 4.89
N ARG A 116 0.30 -19.32 4.79
CA ARG A 116 0.79 -20.64 5.17
C ARG A 116 0.92 -20.76 6.69
N ASP A 117 1.43 -19.72 7.35
CA ASP A 117 1.54 -19.66 8.81
C ASP A 117 0.17 -19.77 9.49
N GLU A 118 -0.85 -19.05 9.00
CA GLU A 118 -2.21 -19.16 9.56
C GLU A 118 -2.76 -20.58 9.49
N SER A 119 -2.59 -21.25 8.33
CA SER A 119 -3.03 -22.64 8.17
C SER A 119 -2.28 -23.61 9.10
N GLN A 120 -1.00 -23.37 9.37
CA GLN A 120 -0.19 -24.17 10.29
C GLN A 120 -0.60 -23.95 11.75
N ILE A 121 -0.81 -22.70 12.14
CA ILE A 121 -1.26 -22.34 13.49
C ILE A 121 -2.62 -22.98 13.77
N LEU A 122 -3.58 -22.90 12.82
CA LEU A 122 -4.89 -23.53 12.98
C LEU A 122 -4.80 -25.06 13.06
N ALA A 123 -3.96 -25.68 12.24
CA ALA A 123 -3.70 -27.13 12.31
C ALA A 123 -3.10 -27.53 13.67
N GLU A 124 -2.23 -26.70 14.23
CA GLU A 124 -1.64 -26.93 15.55
C GLU A 124 -2.67 -26.72 16.68
N LEU A 125 -3.51 -25.70 16.60
CA LEU A 125 -4.61 -25.49 17.56
C LEU A 125 -5.59 -26.67 17.57
N MET A 126 -5.99 -27.16 16.39
CA MET A 126 -6.84 -28.36 16.30
C MET A 126 -6.16 -29.58 16.93
N ARG A 127 -4.85 -29.74 16.72
CA ARG A 127 -4.07 -30.83 17.30
C ARG A 127 -3.96 -30.74 18.83
N LEU A 128 -3.87 -29.54 19.38
CA LEU A 128 -3.86 -29.32 20.83
C LEU A 128 -5.23 -29.60 21.44
N HIS A 129 -6.31 -29.19 20.77
CA HIS A 129 -7.68 -29.47 21.21
C HIS A 129 -7.94 -30.99 21.27
N GLU A 130 -7.57 -31.72 20.21
CA GLU A 130 -7.68 -33.18 20.17
C GLU A 130 -6.89 -33.88 21.30
N ARG A 131 -5.73 -33.33 21.69
CA ARG A 131 -4.93 -33.85 22.82
C ARG A 131 -5.60 -33.56 24.16
N LEU A 132 -6.17 -32.37 24.32
CA LEU A 132 -6.91 -32.01 25.52
C LEU A 132 -8.14 -32.91 25.66
N ASP A 133 -8.92 -33.12 24.60
CA ASP A 133 -10.08 -34.03 24.62
C ASP A 133 -9.69 -35.46 25.00
N ARG A 134 -8.55 -35.95 24.50
CA ARG A 134 -8.02 -37.26 24.90
C ARG A 134 -7.66 -37.32 26.37
N LEU A 135 -6.96 -36.31 26.90
CA LEU A 135 -6.58 -36.26 28.32
C LEU A 135 -7.80 -36.09 29.23
N GLU A 136 -8.76 -35.25 28.84
CA GLU A 136 -10.04 -35.08 29.52
C GLU A 136 -10.81 -36.41 29.56
N SER A 137 -10.87 -37.16 28.45
CA SER A 137 -11.57 -38.46 28.38
C SER A 137 -10.93 -39.57 29.23
N ASP A 138 -9.61 -39.54 29.39
CA ASP A 138 -8.84 -40.54 30.14
C ASP A 138 -8.78 -40.22 31.64
N HIS A 139 -9.05 -38.96 32.03
CA HIS A 139 -8.95 -38.47 33.40
C HIS A 139 -10.29 -38.07 34.04
N LEU A 140 -11.39 -37.99 33.30
CA LEU A 140 -12.73 -37.83 33.86
C LEU A 140 -13.38 -39.22 34.13
N PRO A 141 -13.40 -39.72 35.38
CA PRO A 141 -14.34 -40.77 35.73
C PRO A 141 -15.75 -40.20 35.56
N ASN A 142 -16.61 -40.96 34.90
CA ASN A 142 -18.01 -40.66 34.63
C ASN A 142 -18.68 -39.83 35.75
N LYS A 143 -18.77 -38.50 35.56
CA LYS A 143 -19.49 -37.58 36.47
C LYS A 143 -20.92 -37.29 36.00
N SER A 144 -21.51 -38.19 35.18
CA SER A 144 -22.89 -38.03 34.68
C SER A 144 -23.96 -38.73 35.55
N SER A 145 -23.58 -39.40 36.63
CA SER A 145 -24.54 -40.05 37.55
C SER A 145 -24.84 -39.27 38.85
N ASP A 146 -24.10 -38.20 39.18
CA ASP A 146 -24.04 -37.72 40.58
C ASP A 146 -24.34 -36.22 40.80
N GLU A 147 -24.64 -35.43 39.77
CA GLU A 147 -25.01 -34.01 39.94
C GLU A 147 -26.42 -33.69 39.39
N THR A 148 -27.42 -34.28 40.04
CA THR A 148 -28.80 -33.75 40.09
C THR A 148 -28.84 -32.54 41.05
N TRP A 149 -28.70 -31.31 40.54
CA TRP A 149 -28.92 -30.07 41.30
C TRP A 149 -29.31 -28.93 40.33
N PRO A 150 -30.41 -28.17 40.54
CA PRO A 150 -30.79 -27.49 41.79
C PRO A 150 -32.06 -28.03 42.49
N PRO A 151 -32.29 -27.70 43.77
CA PRO A 151 -33.39 -28.23 44.56
C PRO A 151 -34.69 -27.56 44.15
N GLN A 152 -35.71 -28.35 43.83
CA GLN A 152 -37.07 -27.86 43.74
C GLN A 152 -37.52 -27.52 45.18
N MET A 153 -37.66 -26.22 45.45
CA MET A 153 -38.32 -25.72 46.66
C MET A 153 -39.83 -25.74 46.43
N ASN A 154 -40.55 -26.72 46.97
CA ASN A 154 -41.88 -26.55 47.56
C ASN A 154 -42.20 -27.63 48.58
#